data_AF-V5GHU6-F1
#
_entry.id   AF-V5GHU6-F1
#
_cell.length_a   1.000
_cell.length_b   1.000
_cell.length_c   1.000
_cell.angle_alpha   90.00
_cell.angle_beta   90.00
_cell.angle_gamma   90.00
#
_symmetry.space_group_name_H-M   'P 1'
#
loop_
_entity.id
_entity.type
_entity.pdbx_description
1 polymer ?
#
loop_
_entity_poly.entity_id
_entity_poly.type
_entity_poly.pdbx_seq_one_letter_code
_entity_poly.pdbx_strand_id
1 'polypeptide(L)'
;FEKTKLEYINTKVQSIENMLKNIQAENKKSSLKVDGEVTCLKEETLGVRRSTCSKPPKSEKSYPKNCKEILRNGNNVSGIYDILPKYAEEPFPVLCDMEIKGGGWTHFQKRFDGSQDFYLGWR
;
A
#
# COMPACT_ATOMS: atom_id res chain seq x y z
N PHE A 1 2.04 -14.74 -42.47
CA PHE A 1 2.33 -15.31 -41.15
C PHE A 1 3.08 -14.35 -40.22
N GLU A 2 4.06 -13.57 -40.67
CA GLU A 2 4.73 -12.57 -39.81
C GLU A 2 3.90 -11.31 -39.52
N LYS A 3 3.13 -10.80 -40.50
CA LYS A 3 2.30 -9.60 -40.32
C LYS A 3 1.27 -9.74 -39.19
N THR A 4 0.66 -10.92 -39.06
CA THR A 4 -0.30 -11.24 -37.99
C THR A 4 0.35 -11.34 -36.61
N LYS A 5 1.62 -11.78 -36.53
CA LYS A 5 2.37 -11.83 -35.27
C LYS A 5 2.78 -10.42 -34.82
N LEU A 6 3.15 -9.56 -35.77
CA LEU A 6 3.47 -8.16 -35.50
C LEU A 6 2.23 -7.37 -35.06
N GLU A 7 1.08 -7.61 -35.68
CA GLU A 7 -0.20 -7.03 -35.23
C GLU A 7 -0.59 -7.52 -33.83
N TYR A 8 -0.38 -8.80 -33.53
CA TYR A 8 -0.60 -9.34 -32.18
C TYR A 8 0.34 -8.71 -31.14
N ILE A 9 1.62 -8.51 -31.47
CA ILE A 9 2.56 -7.83 -30.59
C ILE A 9 2.16 -6.37 -30.39
N ASN A 10 1.80 -5.65 -31.46
CA ASN A 10 1.41 -4.25 -31.38
C ASN A 10 0.13 -4.05 -30.55
N THR A 11 -0.87 -4.93 -30.71
CA THR A 11 -2.10 -4.89 -29.89
C THR A 11 -1.80 -5.19 -28.41
N LYS A 12 -0.87 -6.09 -28.11
CA LYS A 12 -0.42 -6.35 -26.73
C LYS A 12 0.36 -5.17 -26.14
N VAL A 13 1.24 -4.53 -26.92
CA VAL A 13 1.99 -3.33 -26.51
C VAL A 13 1.03 -2.18 -26.20
N GLN A 14 0.05 -1.93 -27.08
CA GLN A 14 -0.98 -0.89 -26.85
C GLN A 14 -1.81 -1.17 -25.59
N SER A 15 -2.15 -2.43 -25.33
CA SER A 15 -2.84 -2.82 -24.10
C SER A 15 -2.00 -2.55 -22.84
N ILE A 16 -0.69 -2.82 -22.90
CA ILE A 16 0.26 -2.52 -21.82
C ILE A 16 0.41 -1.01 -21.61
N GLU A 17 0.52 -0.23 -22.68
CA GLU A 17 0.60 1.23 -22.61
C GLU A 17 -0.64 1.86 -21.99
N ASN A 18 -1.83 1.32 -22.29
CA ASN A 18 -3.08 1.79 -21.70
C ASN A 18 -3.18 1.43 -20.21
N MET A 19 -2.70 0.25 -19.81
CA MET A 19 -2.59 -0.10 -18.39
C MET A 19 -1.59 0.83 -17.66
N LEU A 20 -0.45 1.15 -18.27
CA LEU A 20 0.53 2.08 -17.70
C LEU A 20 -0.04 3.49 -17.52
N LYS A 21 -0.82 4.00 -18.48
CA LYS A 21 -1.50 5.30 -18.37
C LYS A 21 -2.48 5.34 -17.19
N ASN A 22 -3.21 4.26 -16.97
CA ASN A 22 -4.15 4.16 -15.84
C ASN A 22 -3.42 4.12 -14.49
N ILE A 23 -2.34 3.35 -14.38
CA ILE A 23 -1.50 3.29 -13.17
C ILE A 23 -0.89 4.66 -12.86
N GLN A 24 -0.41 5.39 -13.88
CA GLN A 24 0.11 6.75 -13.71
C GLN A 24 -0.98 7.75 -13.26
N ALA A 25 -2.21 7.59 -13.76
CA ALA A 25 -3.35 8.42 -13.34
C ALA A 25 -3.76 8.13 -11.87
N GLU A 26 -3.70 6.88 -11.44
CA GLU A 26 -3.98 6.48 -10.05
C GLU A 26 -2.90 6.98 -9.08
N ASN A 27 -1.62 6.91 -9.47
CA ASN A 27 -0.51 7.47 -8.67
C ASN A 27 -0.56 9.00 -8.55
N LYS A 28 -1.19 9.69 -9.52
CA LYS A 28 -1.44 11.15 -9.42
C LYS A 28 -2.54 11.47 -8.39
N LYS A 29 -3.45 10.52 -8.14
CA LYS A 29 -4.56 10.66 -7.18
C LYS A 29 -4.12 10.31 -5.74
N SER A 30 -3.05 9.51 -5.57
CA SER A 30 -2.47 9.17 -4.27
C SER A 30 -1.44 10.18 -3.74
N SER A 31 -1.25 11.32 -4.42
CA SER A 31 -0.66 12.49 -3.77
C SER A 31 -1.68 13.03 -2.77
N LEU A 32 -1.74 12.36 -1.61
CA LEU A 32 -2.23 12.93 -0.37
C LEU A 32 -1.53 14.29 -0.24
N LYS A 33 -2.31 15.35 -0.41
CA LYS A 33 -1.91 16.69 0.00
C LYS A 33 -1.62 16.60 1.50
N VAL A 34 -0.35 16.56 1.87
CA VAL A 34 0.05 16.92 3.23
C VAL A 34 0.17 18.44 3.21
N ASP A 35 -0.97 19.12 3.10
CA ASP A 35 -1.05 20.54 3.40
C ASP A 35 -1.13 20.62 4.93
N GLY A 36 0.03 20.48 5.57
CA GLY A 36 0.16 20.62 7.02
C GLY A 36 -0.10 22.07 7.41
N GLU A 37 -1.37 22.39 7.69
CA GLU A 37 -1.73 23.64 8.35
C GLU A 37 -1.12 23.63 9.77
N VAL A 38 -0.13 24.48 10.01
CA VAL A 38 0.44 24.67 11.35
C VAL A 38 -0.64 25.34 12.20
N THR A 39 -1.35 24.56 13.02
CA THR A 39 -2.34 25.10 13.94
C THR A 39 -1.64 25.66 15.19
N CYS A 40 -1.44 26.98 15.23
CA CYS A 40 -1.00 27.66 16.45
C CYS A 40 -2.17 27.76 17.43
N LEU A 41 -2.15 26.96 18.50
CA LEU A 41 -3.08 27.15 19.63
C LEU A 41 -2.73 28.45 20.34
N LYS A 42 -3.72 29.32 20.52
CA LYS A 42 -3.60 30.53 21.35
C LYS A 42 -4.13 30.19 22.74
N GLU A 43 -3.28 30.10 23.74
CA GLU A 43 -3.69 30.04 25.15
C GLU A 43 -3.50 31.43 25.79
N GLU A 44 -4.52 31.93 26.47
CA GLU A 44 -4.48 33.21 27.19
C GLU A 44 -4.54 32.95 28.69
N THR A 45 -3.37 32.90 29.34
CA THR A 45 -3.25 32.81 30.80
C THR A 45 -2.47 34.00 31.35
N LEU A 46 -3.03 34.66 32.37
CA LEU A 46 -2.42 35.68 33.22
C LEU A 46 -1.40 36.60 32.50
N GLY A 47 -1.83 37.22 31.40
CA GLY A 47 -1.12 38.33 30.76
C GLY A 47 0.14 37.99 29.95
N VAL A 48 0.47 36.72 29.76
CA VAL A 48 1.64 36.32 28.94
C VAL A 48 1.18 35.79 27.59
N ARG A 49 1.39 36.55 26.51
CA ARG A 49 1.17 36.07 25.13
C ARG A 49 2.33 35.17 24.73
N ARG A 50 2.13 33.86 24.79
CA ARG A 50 3.13 32.88 24.33
C ARG A 50 2.57 32.10 23.15
N SER A 51 3.18 32.24 21.98
CA SER A 51 2.87 31.40 20.81
C SER A 51 3.78 30.18 20.82
N THR A 52 3.25 29.03 21.25
CA THR A 52 3.98 27.76 21.15
C THR A 52 3.59 27.07 19.85
N CYS A 53 4.45 27.16 18.84
CA CYS A 53 4.34 26.36 17.63
C CYS A 53 4.88 24.95 17.93
N SER A 54 4.02 24.05 18.42
CA SER A 54 4.34 22.63 18.42
C SER A 54 4.37 22.14 16.97
N LYS A 55 5.44 21.44 16.58
CA LYS A 55 5.39 20.64 15.35
C LYS A 55 4.16 19.72 15.47
N PRO A 56 3.34 19.56 14.42
CA PRO A 56 2.35 18.49 14.42
C PRO A 56 3.11 17.18 14.74
N PRO A 57 2.54 16.27 15.56
CA PRO A 57 3.16 14.97 15.76
C PRO A 57 3.49 14.44 14.36
N LYS A 58 4.77 14.09 14.12
CA LYS A 58 5.16 13.42 12.88
C LYS A 58 4.11 12.34 12.68
N SER A 59 3.36 12.40 11.58
CA SER A 59 2.44 11.33 11.23
C SER A 59 3.32 10.11 11.01
N GLU A 60 3.58 9.35 12.07
CA GLU A 60 4.09 8.00 11.95
C GLU A 60 3.16 7.35 10.95
N LYS A 61 3.70 6.94 9.80
CA LYS A 61 2.92 6.21 8.80
C LYS A 61 2.42 4.96 9.53
N SER A 62 1.16 4.99 9.97
CA SER A 62 0.53 3.87 10.65
C SER A 62 0.30 2.81 9.60
N TYR A 63 1.16 1.81 9.56
CA TYR A 63 0.96 0.65 8.69
C TYR A 63 -0.24 -0.16 9.19
N PRO A 64 -1.04 -0.73 8.28
CA PRO A 64 -2.12 -1.62 8.65
C PRO A 64 -1.56 -2.89 9.29
N LYS A 65 -2.29 -3.49 10.23
CA LYS A 65 -1.82 -4.67 10.98
C LYS A 65 -1.93 -5.97 10.20
N ASN A 66 -2.83 -6.02 9.23
CA ASN A 66 -3.12 -7.20 8.41
C ASN A 66 -3.93 -6.83 7.15
N CYS A 67 -4.12 -7.79 6.26
CA CYS A 67 -4.89 -7.62 5.02
C CYS A 67 -6.37 -7.28 5.27
N LYS A 68 -6.93 -7.66 6.42
CA LYS A 68 -8.32 -7.30 6.74
C LYS A 68 -8.47 -5.81 7.04
N GLU A 69 -7.49 -5.21 7.70
CA GLU A 69 -7.44 -3.76 7.92
C GLU A 69 -7.23 -3.01 6.60
N ILE A 70 -6.37 -3.51 5.72
CA ILE A 70 -6.18 -2.98 4.36
C ILE A 70 -7.52 -2.96 3.61
N LEU A 71 -8.28 -4.06 3.65
CA LEU A 71 -9.61 -4.17 3.04
C LEU A 71 -10.60 -3.17 3.64
N ARG A 72 -10.62 -3.02 4.96
CA ARG A 72 -11.49 -2.04 5.65
C ARG A 72 -11.14 -0.59 5.30
N ASN A 73 -9.88 -0.33 4.98
CA ASN A 73 -9.42 0.98 4.53
C ASN A 73 -9.77 1.26 3.05
N GLY A 74 -10.51 0.37 2.39
CA GLY A 74 -11.03 0.56 1.04
C GLY A 74 -10.17 -0.04 -0.07
N ASN A 75 -9.06 -0.70 0.25
CA ASN A 75 -8.23 -1.38 -0.73
C ASN A 75 -8.78 -2.78 -1.00
N ASN A 76 -9.39 -2.97 -2.17
CA ASN A 76 -10.12 -4.18 -2.54
C ASN A 76 -9.46 -4.98 -3.68
N VAL A 77 -8.20 -4.70 -4.00
CA VAL A 77 -7.43 -5.39 -5.04
C VAL A 77 -6.46 -6.37 -4.41
N SER A 78 -6.39 -7.59 -4.94
CA SER A 78 -5.42 -8.58 -4.46
C SER A 78 -4.00 -8.19 -4.87
N GLY A 79 -3.01 -8.36 -3.99
CA GLY A 79 -1.66 -7.90 -4.27
C GLY A 79 -0.71 -7.96 -3.07
N ILE A 80 0.50 -7.44 -3.24
CA ILE A 80 1.48 -7.32 -2.16
C ILE A 80 1.27 -6.00 -1.42
N TYR A 81 1.20 -6.06 -0.10
CA TYR A 81 1.04 -4.90 0.78
C TYR A 81 2.01 -4.97 1.96
N ASP A 82 2.48 -3.81 2.42
CA ASP A 82 3.24 -3.73 3.66
C ASP A 82 2.30 -3.67 4.86
N ILE A 83 2.53 -4.58 5.82
CA ILE A 83 1.81 -4.62 7.09
C ILE A 83 2.77 -4.50 8.27
N LEU A 84 2.29 -3.99 9.39
CA LEU A 84 3.01 -3.98 10.66
C LEU A 84 2.13 -4.59 11.76
N PRO A 85 2.22 -5.91 11.99
CA PRO A 85 1.60 -6.57 13.12
C PRO A 85 2.14 -6.02 14.46
N LYS A 86 1.35 -6.17 15.53
CA LYS A 86 1.65 -5.60 16.87
C LYS A 86 3.04 -5.91 17.42
N TYR A 87 3.61 -7.08 17.08
CA TYR A 87 4.88 -7.56 17.61
C TYR A 87 6.00 -7.58 16.55
N ALA A 88 5.74 -7.01 15.37
CA ALA A 88 6.78 -6.82 14.38
C ALA A 88 7.56 -5.54 14.72
N GLU A 89 8.89 -5.59 14.56
CA GLU A 89 9.76 -4.44 14.75
C GLU A 89 9.68 -3.49 13.55
N GLU A 90 9.55 -4.05 12.35
CA GLU A 90 9.48 -3.33 11.10
C GLU A 90 8.34 -3.83 10.20
N PRO A 91 7.75 -2.97 9.35
CA PRO A 91 6.77 -3.39 8.36
C PRO A 91 7.38 -4.34 7.35
N PHE A 92 6.60 -5.31 6.88
CA PHE A 92 7.06 -6.26 5.87
C PHE A 92 5.97 -6.56 4.83
N PRO A 93 6.38 -6.92 3.59
CA PRO A 93 5.45 -7.21 2.52
C PRO A 93 4.76 -8.56 2.73
N VAL A 94 3.45 -8.61 2.51
CA VAL A 94 2.63 -9.82 2.50
C VAL A 94 1.74 -9.86 1.27
N LEU A 95 1.41 -11.07 0.82
CA LEU A 95 0.38 -11.26 -0.21
C LEU A 95 -1.00 -11.21 0.45
N CYS A 96 -1.81 -10.25 0.03
CA CYS A 96 -3.21 -10.11 0.40
C CYS A 96 -4.13 -10.58 -0.72
N ASP A 97 -5.08 -11.42 -0.38
CA ASP A 97 -6.22 -11.76 -1.24
C ASP A 97 -7.46 -11.00 -0.76
N MET A 98 -7.96 -10.13 -1.64
CA MET A 98 -9.08 -9.23 -1.35
C MET A 98 -10.40 -9.68 -2.01
N GLU A 99 -10.37 -10.76 -2.78
CA GLU A 99 -11.48 -11.19 -3.64
C GLU A 99 -12.12 -12.47 -3.12
N ILE A 100 -11.31 -13.45 -2.70
CA ILE A 100 -11.79 -14.78 -2.34
C ILE A 100 -12.50 -14.75 -0.98
N LYS A 101 -13.73 -15.28 -0.94
CA LYS A 101 -14.52 -15.48 0.29
C LYS A 101 -14.63 -14.22 1.17
N GLY A 102 -14.87 -13.06 0.55
CA GLY A 102 -15.05 -11.79 1.26
C GLY A 102 -13.75 -11.08 1.66
N GLY A 103 -12.61 -11.58 1.17
CA GLY A 103 -11.34 -10.86 1.15
C GLY A 103 -10.71 -10.55 2.52
N GLY A 104 -9.54 -9.92 2.44
CA GLY A 104 -8.74 -9.55 3.60
C GLY A 104 -7.92 -10.72 4.13
N TRP A 105 -7.64 -11.71 3.29
CA TRP A 105 -6.82 -12.87 3.63
C TRP A 105 -5.34 -12.53 3.54
N THR A 106 -4.59 -12.85 4.57
CA THR A 106 -3.12 -12.76 4.58
C THR A 106 -2.53 -14.12 4.28
N HIS A 107 -1.83 -14.25 3.14
CA HIS A 107 -1.13 -15.48 2.80
C HIS A 107 0.20 -15.56 3.54
N PHE A 108 0.36 -16.57 4.40
CA PHE A 108 1.63 -16.88 5.07
C PHE A 108 2.41 -18.01 4.39
N GLN A 109 1.75 -18.84 3.60
CA GLN A 109 2.38 -19.90 2.80
C GLN A 109 1.57 -20.14 1.51
N LYS A 110 2.25 -20.26 0.37
CA LYS A 110 1.64 -20.59 -0.93
C LYS A 110 2.52 -21.59 -1.69
N ARG A 111 1.91 -22.61 -2.29
CA ARG A 111 2.52 -23.56 -3.25
C ARG A 111 1.69 -23.57 -4.52
N PHE A 112 2.34 -23.54 -5.67
CA PHE A 112 1.63 -23.54 -6.96
C PHE A 112 2.31 -24.37 -8.04
N ASP A 113 3.65 -24.34 -8.12
CA ASP A 113 4.42 -25.03 -9.17
C ASP A 113 5.48 -26.01 -8.65
N GLY A 114 5.73 -26.03 -7.33
CA GLY A 114 6.76 -26.88 -6.74
C GLY A 114 8.20 -26.42 -7.01
N SER A 115 8.40 -25.18 -7.47
CA SER A 115 9.73 -24.62 -7.76
C SER A 115 10.60 -24.40 -6.51
N GLN A 116 9.98 -24.35 -5.33
CA GLN A 116 10.64 -24.10 -4.05
C GLN A 116 10.70 -25.37 -3.20
N ASP A 117 11.88 -25.71 -2.70
CA ASP A 117 12.05 -26.74 -1.66
C ASP A 117 11.69 -26.17 -0.28
N PHE A 118 10.91 -26.95 0.48
CA PHE A 118 10.48 -26.62 1.83
C PHE A 118 11.09 -27.55 2.89
N TYR A 119 11.87 -28.55 2.48
CA TYR A 119 12.60 -29.41 3.40
C TYR A 119 13.87 -28.71 3.87
N LEU A 120 13.68 -27.70 4.71
CA LEU A 120 14.76 -26.90 5.30
C LEU A 120 14.92 -27.30 6.77
N GLY A 121 16.17 -27.33 7.24
CA GLY A 121 16.46 -27.50 8.67
C GLY A 121 16.02 -26.28 9.47
N TRP A 122 15.73 -26.49 10.76
CA TRP A 122 15.56 -25.39 11.71
C TRP A 122 16.87 -24.60 11.86
N ARG A 123 16.75 -23.28 12.01
CA ARG A 123 17.84 -22.34 12.25
C ARG A 123 17.48 -21.40 13.38
#